data_AF-A0A8B6ECB6-F1
#
_entry.id   AF-A0A8B6ECB6-F1
#
_cell.length_a   1.000
_cell.length_b   1.000
_cell.length_c   1.000
_cell.angle_alpha   90.00
_cell.angle_beta   90.00
_cell.angle_gamma   90.00
#
_symmetry.space_group_name_H-M   'P 1'
#
loop_
_entity.id
_entity.type
_entity.pdbx_description
1 polymer ?
#
loop_
_entity_poly.entity_id
_entity_poly.type
_entity_poly.pdbx_seq_one_letter_code
_entity_poly.pdbx_strand_id
1 'polypeptide(L)'
;MKELTNNGIGTNVKRADPILTTDEEAMWDSGVFNCNTSNGLTNIVFFYNCKLFGFRALDEHKQLDASQFRISVDTIGNKLLHYTGRLCKNVQGGLNNRNVDVKRITQKSDPTNPRCLVTIYEKYLSLIPREGRFYRKPLPHKANDGSIRFSVQPIGINTLSSKMKELFKAAGISTTDRNITNHSGKVTCCTTLFNAGFSDSTVKSRSGHRSTAVDTYKRPLETLQDNVSKALQPPVPTSKNVKQENDLSIAKSNQHSFEDKENDNSTMTINVPNCINKVVIFKNGKRYCLEI
;
A
#
# COMPACT_ATOMS: atom_id res chain seq x y z
N MET A 1 29.49 9.19 -21.61
CA MET A 1 28.34 8.90 -20.73
C MET A 1 27.78 10.18 -20.08
N LYS A 2 28.60 11.03 -19.43
CA LYS A 2 28.14 12.30 -18.82
C LYS A 2 27.42 13.25 -19.79
N GLU A 3 27.93 13.45 -21.01
CA GLU A 3 27.27 14.32 -22.01
C GLU A 3 25.91 13.78 -22.47
N LEU A 4 25.78 12.47 -22.67
CA LEU A 4 24.49 11.85 -23.01
C LEU A 4 23.47 12.02 -21.89
N THR A 5 23.89 11.82 -20.63
CA THR A 5 23.05 12.07 -19.46
C THR A 5 22.68 13.55 -19.31
N ASN A 6 23.61 14.47 -19.56
CA ASN A 6 23.35 15.92 -19.59
C ASN A 6 22.34 16.29 -20.69
N ASN A 7 22.40 15.60 -21.83
CA ASN A 7 21.43 15.76 -22.92
C ASN A 7 20.12 14.99 -22.68
N GLY A 8 19.90 14.45 -21.48
CA GLY A 8 18.69 13.70 -21.11
C GLY A 8 18.62 12.28 -21.66
N ILE A 9 19.58 11.85 -22.49
CA ILE A 9 19.60 10.54 -23.14
C ILE A 9 20.00 9.47 -22.10
N GLY A 10 19.14 8.45 -21.95
CA GLY A 10 19.38 7.33 -21.01
C GLY A 10 19.11 7.64 -19.54
N THR A 11 18.48 8.78 -19.22
CA THR A 11 18.14 9.18 -17.84
C THR A 11 16.92 8.44 -17.26
N ASN A 12 16.12 7.80 -18.12
CA ASN A 12 14.96 7.01 -17.71
C ASN A 12 15.40 5.72 -17.01
N VAL A 13 15.52 5.78 -15.68
CA VAL A 13 15.77 4.60 -14.86
C VAL A 13 14.53 3.71 -14.89
N LYS A 14 14.66 2.47 -15.39
CA LYS A 14 13.61 1.45 -15.28
C LYS A 14 13.40 1.08 -13.81
N ARG A 15 12.49 1.78 -13.14
CA ARG A 15 12.13 1.54 -11.73
C ARG A 15 10.97 0.57 -11.66
N ALA A 16 10.86 -0.15 -10.55
CA ALA A 16 9.73 -1.03 -10.30
C ALA A 16 8.49 -0.22 -9.97
N ASP A 17 7.36 -0.53 -10.59
CA ASP A 17 6.09 0.17 -10.38
C ASP A 17 5.32 -0.37 -9.16
N PRO A 18 4.53 0.48 -8.47
CA PRO A 18 3.70 0.03 -7.36
C PRO A 18 2.62 -0.92 -7.87
N ILE A 19 2.19 -1.79 -6.99
CA ILE A 19 1.08 -2.70 -7.17
C ILE A 19 -0.18 -1.93 -6.76
N LEU A 20 -1.17 -1.93 -7.63
CA LEU A 20 -2.43 -1.22 -7.41
C LEU A 20 -3.35 -2.06 -6.52
N THR A 21 -4.29 -1.40 -5.85
CA THR A 21 -5.33 -2.10 -5.09
C THR A 21 -6.15 -3.02 -6.00
N THR A 22 -6.43 -2.62 -7.24
CA THR A 22 -7.13 -3.44 -8.23
C THR A 22 -6.35 -4.70 -8.61
N ASP A 23 -5.01 -4.65 -8.65
CA ASP A 23 -4.19 -5.84 -8.89
C ASP A 23 -4.32 -6.84 -7.72
N GLU A 24 -4.33 -6.33 -6.49
CA GLU A 24 -4.48 -7.15 -5.28
C GLU A 24 -5.86 -7.80 -5.20
N GLU A 25 -6.93 -7.05 -5.51
CA GLU A 25 -8.27 -7.61 -5.62
C GLU A 25 -8.34 -8.69 -6.71
N ALA A 26 -7.78 -8.44 -7.90
CA ALA A 26 -7.73 -9.45 -8.97
C ALA A 26 -6.96 -10.72 -8.55
N MET A 27 -5.91 -10.60 -7.72
CA MET A 27 -5.21 -11.78 -7.17
C MET A 27 -6.08 -12.59 -6.20
N TRP A 28 -6.94 -11.92 -5.42
CA TRP A 28 -7.93 -12.59 -4.56
C TRP A 28 -9.04 -13.24 -5.39
N ASP A 29 -9.61 -12.50 -6.35
CA ASP A 29 -10.76 -12.95 -7.15
C ASP A 29 -10.40 -14.12 -8.09
N SER A 30 -9.19 -14.10 -8.67
CA SER A 30 -8.68 -15.20 -9.50
C SER A 30 -8.32 -16.46 -8.70
N GLY A 31 -8.32 -16.40 -7.37
CA GLY A 31 -7.90 -17.50 -6.50
C GLY A 31 -6.39 -17.74 -6.47
N VAL A 32 -5.58 -16.87 -7.08
CA VAL A 32 -4.11 -16.87 -6.93
C VAL A 32 -3.72 -16.68 -5.47
N PHE A 33 -4.44 -15.81 -4.77
CA PHE A 33 -4.48 -15.74 -3.32
C PHE A 33 -5.62 -16.60 -2.79
N ASN A 34 -5.24 -17.70 -2.16
CA ASN A 34 -6.19 -18.65 -1.61
C ASN A 34 -5.66 -19.25 -0.32
N CYS A 35 -6.37 -19.00 0.78
CA CYS A 35 -5.99 -19.47 2.11
C CYS A 35 -6.17 -20.99 2.28
N ASN A 36 -6.84 -21.66 1.35
CA ASN A 36 -7.18 -23.08 1.41
C ASN A 36 -6.27 -23.94 0.54
N THR A 37 -5.30 -23.37 -0.18
CA THR A 37 -4.34 -24.15 -0.98
C THR A 37 -2.90 -23.85 -0.56
N SER A 38 -2.01 -24.85 -0.67
CA SER A 38 -0.59 -24.68 -0.32
C SER A 38 0.09 -23.60 -1.18
N ASN A 39 -0.25 -23.57 -2.47
CA ASN A 39 0.28 -22.58 -3.41
C ASN A 39 -0.31 -21.19 -3.15
N GLY A 40 -1.62 -21.09 -2.91
CA GLY A 40 -2.29 -19.83 -2.61
C GLY A 40 -1.76 -19.20 -1.32
N LEU A 41 -1.57 -19.97 -0.25
CA LEU A 41 -0.96 -19.47 0.98
C LEU A 41 0.47 -18.97 0.75
N THR A 42 1.28 -19.72 0.00
CA THR A 42 2.64 -19.32 -0.38
C THR A 42 2.65 -18.00 -1.13
N ASN A 43 1.73 -17.84 -2.09
CA ASN A 43 1.57 -16.63 -2.89
C ASN A 43 1.23 -15.43 -2.01
N ILE A 44 0.27 -15.59 -1.10
CA ILE A 44 -0.13 -14.54 -0.15
C ILE A 44 1.04 -14.12 0.71
N VAL A 45 1.69 -15.05 1.42
CA VAL A 45 2.79 -14.68 2.33
C VAL A 45 3.98 -14.10 1.57
N PHE A 46 4.28 -14.57 0.35
CA PHE A 46 5.33 -13.97 -0.47
C PHE A 46 5.02 -12.51 -0.82
N PHE A 47 3.81 -12.25 -1.33
CA PHE A 47 3.38 -10.91 -1.72
C PHE A 47 3.39 -9.94 -0.54
N TYR A 48 2.78 -10.33 0.58
CA TYR A 48 2.73 -9.48 1.76
C TYR A 48 4.08 -9.39 2.46
N ASN A 49 5.00 -10.34 2.28
CA ASN A 49 6.37 -10.13 2.74
C ASN A 49 7.05 -8.94 2.01
N CYS A 50 6.77 -8.77 0.71
CA CYS A 50 7.22 -7.59 -0.04
C CYS A 50 6.47 -6.31 0.41
N LYS A 51 5.14 -6.35 0.58
CA LYS A 51 4.30 -5.17 0.90
C LYS A 51 4.33 -4.76 2.37
N LEU A 52 4.18 -5.69 3.31
CA LEU A 52 4.04 -5.42 4.74
C LEU A 52 5.38 -5.12 5.41
N PHE A 53 6.39 -5.92 5.06
CA PHE A 53 7.74 -5.78 5.62
C PHE A 53 8.68 -5.03 4.68
N GLY A 54 8.32 -4.76 3.42
CA GLY A 54 9.19 -3.98 2.53
C GLY A 54 10.46 -4.73 2.12
N PHE A 55 10.39 -6.05 1.91
CA PHE A 55 11.50 -6.82 1.33
C PHE A 55 11.72 -6.39 -0.12
N ARG A 56 12.99 -6.16 -0.47
CA ARG A 56 13.46 -5.56 -1.71
C ARG A 56 13.87 -6.62 -2.73
N ALA A 57 14.60 -7.64 -2.29
CA ALA A 57 15.43 -8.44 -3.17
C ALA A 57 15.37 -9.94 -2.85
N LEU A 58 15.72 -10.75 -3.86
CA LEU A 58 15.82 -12.19 -3.74
C LEU A 58 16.65 -12.62 -2.52
N ASP A 59 17.69 -11.87 -2.17
CA ASP A 59 18.54 -12.21 -1.03
C ASP A 59 17.79 -12.23 0.31
N GLU A 60 16.91 -11.25 0.54
CA GLU A 60 16.09 -11.19 1.76
C GLU A 60 15.12 -12.37 1.78
N HIS A 61 14.48 -12.68 0.66
CA HIS A 61 13.57 -13.83 0.55
C HIS A 61 14.30 -15.17 0.69
N LYS A 62 15.47 -15.32 0.07
CA LYS A 62 16.29 -16.53 0.10
C LYS A 62 16.77 -16.84 1.52
N GLN A 63 17.14 -15.81 2.28
CA GLN A 63 17.68 -15.94 3.63
C GLN A 63 16.62 -15.94 4.74
N LEU A 64 15.36 -15.65 4.39
CA LEU A 64 14.24 -15.58 5.32
C LEU A 64 14.04 -16.92 6.06
N ASP A 65 13.93 -16.82 7.37
CA ASP A 65 13.77 -17.96 8.27
C ASP A 65 12.45 -17.88 9.04
N ALA A 66 11.80 -19.01 9.26
CA ALA A 66 10.55 -19.09 10.02
C ALA A 66 10.69 -18.57 11.45
N SER A 67 11.86 -18.75 12.08
CA SER A 67 12.17 -18.27 13.43
C SER A 67 12.11 -16.75 13.59
N GLN A 68 12.17 -16.00 12.48
CA GLN A 68 12.07 -14.53 12.50
C GLN A 68 10.64 -14.04 12.74
N PHE A 69 9.66 -14.93 12.68
CA PHE A 69 8.26 -14.63 12.89
C PHE A 69 7.76 -15.19 14.22
N ARG A 70 7.00 -14.38 14.95
CA ARG A 70 6.36 -14.79 16.20
C ARG A 70 4.93 -14.28 16.23
N ILE A 71 4.00 -15.14 16.63
CA ILE A 71 2.64 -14.73 17.01
C ILE A 71 2.61 -14.51 18.53
N SER A 72 2.01 -13.43 18.97
CA SER A 72 1.68 -13.17 20.37
C SER A 72 0.26 -12.64 20.50
N VAL A 73 -0.19 -12.39 21.72
CA VAL A 73 -1.50 -11.82 22.02
C VAL A 73 -1.29 -10.58 22.88
N ASP A 74 -1.98 -9.48 22.54
CA ASP A 74 -1.94 -8.24 23.33
C ASP A 74 -2.80 -8.34 24.60
N THR A 75 -2.73 -7.32 25.45
CA THR A 75 -3.49 -7.27 26.71
C THR A 75 -5.02 -7.31 26.52
N ILE A 76 -5.50 -7.02 25.31
CA ILE A 76 -6.93 -6.96 24.95
C ILE A 76 -7.36 -8.26 24.25
N GLY A 77 -6.44 -9.21 24.01
CA GLY A 77 -6.73 -10.48 23.35
C GLY A 77 -6.54 -10.49 21.83
N ASN A 78 -6.03 -9.40 21.22
CA ASN A 78 -5.77 -9.37 19.78
C ASN A 78 -4.45 -10.05 19.44
N LYS A 79 -4.43 -10.83 18.37
CA LYS A 79 -3.21 -11.47 17.88
C LYS A 79 -2.28 -10.45 17.23
N LEU A 80 -0.99 -10.58 17.51
CA LEU A 80 0.07 -9.76 16.94
C LEU A 80 1.05 -10.64 16.15
N LEU A 81 1.35 -10.25 14.92
CA LEU A 81 2.42 -10.81 14.11
C LEU A 81 3.68 -9.95 14.28
N HIS A 82 4.73 -10.53 14.83
CA HIS A 82 6.03 -9.90 14.94
C HIS A 82 6.98 -10.46 13.89
N TYR A 83 7.70 -9.57 13.23
CA TYR A 83 8.83 -9.88 12.38
C TYR A 83 10.09 -9.22 12.94
N THR A 84 11.14 -10.01 13.12
CA THR A 84 12.49 -9.52 13.48
C THR A 84 13.45 -9.83 12.34
N GLY A 85 13.95 -8.78 11.70
CA GLY A 85 14.96 -8.87 10.65
C GLY A 85 16.32 -9.32 11.18
N ARG A 86 17.13 -9.86 10.27
CA ARG A 86 18.56 -10.10 10.50
C ARG A 86 19.37 -8.96 9.89
N LEU A 87 20.65 -8.88 10.25
CA LEU A 87 21.59 -7.91 9.69
C LEU A 87 21.61 -8.04 8.15
N CYS A 88 21.27 -6.95 7.45
CA CYS A 88 21.22 -6.93 5.99
C CYS A 88 22.59 -6.56 5.41
N LYS A 89 22.79 -6.89 4.12
CA LYS A 89 24.05 -6.79 3.34
C LYS A 89 24.89 -5.51 3.50
N ASN A 90 24.28 -4.38 3.88
CA ASN A 90 24.98 -3.10 4.01
C ASN A 90 25.42 -2.77 5.45
N VAL A 91 25.28 -3.72 6.37
CA VAL A 91 25.85 -3.62 7.71
C VAL A 91 26.91 -4.69 7.86
N GLN A 92 28.15 -4.36 7.47
CA GLN A 92 29.29 -5.10 7.97
C GLN A 92 29.35 -4.83 9.47
N GLY A 93 29.06 -5.86 10.28
CA GLY A 93 29.13 -5.82 11.74
C GLY A 93 30.57 -5.71 12.24
N GLY A 94 31.25 -4.62 11.88
CA GLY A 94 32.57 -4.28 12.40
C GLY A 94 32.49 -3.63 13.76
N LEU A 95 33.60 -3.59 14.49
CA LEU A 95 33.70 -3.02 15.85
C LEU A 95 33.11 -1.60 15.98
N ASN A 96 33.09 -0.82 14.90
CA ASN A 96 32.60 0.56 14.86
C ASN A 96 31.06 0.69 14.73
N ASN A 97 30.34 -0.40 14.46
CA ASN A 97 28.87 -0.43 14.33
C ASN A 97 28.24 -1.31 15.42
N ARG A 98 28.53 -1.00 16.69
CA ARG A 98 28.15 -1.82 17.85
C ARG A 98 26.64 -1.80 18.16
N ASN A 99 25.93 -0.74 17.77
CA ASN A 99 24.47 -0.62 17.88
C ASN A 99 23.81 -0.80 16.51
N VAL A 100 23.72 -2.04 16.03
CA VAL A 100 22.93 -2.30 14.81
C VAL A 100 21.47 -2.50 15.18
N ASP A 101 20.65 -1.50 14.89
CA ASP A 101 19.19 -1.68 14.96
C ASP A 101 18.72 -2.56 13.80
N VAL A 102 18.04 -3.66 14.15
CA VAL A 102 17.46 -4.62 13.22
C VAL A 102 16.00 -4.26 12.99
N LYS A 103 15.51 -4.45 11.77
CA LYS A 103 14.12 -4.11 11.44
C LYS A 103 13.16 -4.96 12.26
N ARG A 104 12.39 -4.33 13.15
CA ARG A 104 11.33 -4.96 13.93
C ARG A 104 9.99 -4.40 13.49
N ILE A 105 9.07 -5.27 13.10
CA ILE A 105 7.75 -4.89 12.65
C ILE A 105 6.72 -5.70 13.41
N THR A 106 5.73 -5.00 13.97
CA THR A 106 4.54 -5.63 14.55
C THR A 106 3.34 -5.27 13.69
N GLN A 107 2.53 -6.27 13.36
CA GLN A 107 1.25 -6.12 12.69
C GLN A 107 0.15 -6.65 13.61
N LYS A 108 -0.88 -5.83 13.84
CA LYS A 108 -2.04 -6.19 14.66
C LYS A 108 -3.09 -6.91 13.81
N SER A 109 -3.76 -7.89 14.41
CA SER A 109 -4.89 -8.57 13.77
C SER A 109 -6.08 -7.62 13.65
N ASP A 110 -6.84 -7.81 12.58
CA ASP A 110 -8.15 -7.21 12.37
C ASP A 110 -9.16 -8.36 12.26
N PRO A 111 -9.88 -8.68 13.35
CA PRO A 111 -10.83 -9.79 13.38
C PRO A 111 -12.01 -9.61 12.42
N THR A 112 -12.32 -8.38 12.02
CA THR A 112 -13.45 -8.09 11.12
C THR A 112 -13.11 -8.36 9.66
N ASN A 113 -11.82 -8.44 9.33
CA ASN A 113 -11.34 -8.62 7.97
C ASN A 113 -11.08 -10.11 7.68
N PRO A 114 -11.82 -10.75 6.74
CA PRO A 114 -11.60 -12.15 6.39
C PRO A 114 -10.22 -12.42 5.76
N ARG A 115 -9.55 -11.37 5.26
CA ARG A 115 -8.19 -11.40 4.69
C ARG A 115 -7.13 -10.97 5.71
N CYS A 116 -7.42 -11.09 7.01
CA CYS A 116 -6.50 -10.66 8.07
C CYS A 116 -5.14 -11.36 7.96
N LEU A 117 -4.09 -10.58 7.69
CA LEU A 117 -2.74 -11.10 7.50
C LEU A 117 -2.20 -11.86 8.71
N VAL A 118 -2.55 -11.44 9.94
CA VAL A 118 -2.08 -12.15 11.14
C VAL A 118 -2.59 -13.58 11.16
N THR A 119 -3.88 -13.79 10.83
CA THR A 119 -4.47 -15.14 10.75
C THR A 119 -3.87 -15.98 9.62
N ILE A 120 -3.57 -15.35 8.48
CA ILE A 120 -2.97 -16.03 7.33
C ILE A 120 -1.53 -16.47 7.64
N TYR A 121 -0.74 -15.60 8.27
CA TYR A 121 0.63 -15.94 8.68
C TYR A 121 0.63 -17.00 9.77
N GLU A 122 -0.27 -16.92 10.75
CA GLU A 122 -0.44 -17.94 11.77
C GLU A 122 -0.74 -19.31 11.13
N LYS A 123 -1.68 -19.38 10.18
CA LYS A 123 -2.00 -20.60 9.42
C LYS A 123 -0.80 -21.10 8.62
N TYR A 124 -0.07 -20.23 7.93
CA TYR A 124 1.10 -20.65 7.16
C TYR A 124 2.23 -21.18 8.07
N LEU A 125 2.52 -20.47 9.16
CA LEU A 125 3.57 -20.82 10.12
C LEU A 125 3.27 -22.13 10.86
N SER A 126 2.00 -22.46 11.09
CA SER A 126 1.62 -23.76 11.69
C SER A 126 1.81 -24.94 10.74
N LEU A 127 1.95 -24.70 9.43
CA LEU A 127 2.07 -25.74 8.40
C LEU A 127 3.52 -25.98 7.94
N ILE A 128 4.47 -25.17 8.42
CA ILE A 128 5.90 -25.31 8.11
C ILE A 128 6.72 -25.52 9.39
N PRO A 129 7.95 -26.05 9.29
CA PRO A 129 8.83 -26.13 10.46
C PRO A 129 9.08 -24.74 11.06
N ARG A 130 9.08 -24.66 12.39
CA ARG A 130 9.30 -23.42 13.15
C ARG A 130 10.68 -22.79 12.90
N GLU A 131 11.66 -23.61 12.51
CA GLU A 131 13.02 -23.19 12.20
C GLU A 131 13.43 -23.58 10.78
N GLY A 132 14.31 -22.77 10.20
CA GLY A 132 14.82 -22.95 8.84
C GLY A 132 14.09 -22.09 7.81
N ARG A 133 14.37 -22.36 6.53
CA ARG A 133 13.86 -21.56 5.39
C ARG A 133 12.35 -21.33 5.47
N PHE A 134 11.94 -20.06 5.39
CA PHE A 134 10.54 -19.67 5.47
C PHE A 134 9.69 -20.21 4.31
N TYR A 135 10.21 -20.13 3.08
CA TYR A 135 9.49 -20.59 1.89
C TYR A 135 9.71 -22.07 1.66
N ARG A 136 8.67 -22.87 1.88
CA ARG A 136 8.65 -24.32 1.64
C ARG A 136 7.92 -24.65 0.36
N LYS A 137 8.36 -25.69 -0.36
CA LYS A 137 7.72 -26.08 -1.63
C LYS A 137 6.27 -26.53 -1.35
N PRO A 138 5.25 -25.89 -1.96
CA PRO A 138 3.87 -26.31 -1.78
C PRO A 138 3.66 -27.69 -2.42
N LEU A 139 2.91 -28.55 -1.73
CA LEU A 139 2.50 -29.85 -2.25
C LEU A 139 1.02 -29.81 -2.66
N PRO A 140 0.60 -30.64 -3.63
CA PRO A 140 -0.82 -30.85 -3.94
C PRO A 140 -1.59 -31.29 -2.70
N HIS A 141 -2.89 -31.04 -2.70
CA HIS A 141 -3.78 -31.57 -1.68
C HIS A 141 -3.66 -33.08 -1.60
N LYS A 142 -3.68 -33.59 -0.37
CA LYS A 142 -3.76 -35.04 -0.16
C LYS A 142 -5.15 -35.49 -0.59
N ALA A 143 -5.19 -36.52 -1.45
CA ALA A 143 -6.40 -36.97 -2.15
C ALA A 143 -7.59 -37.29 -1.23
N ASN A 144 -7.32 -37.61 0.05
CA ASN A 144 -8.34 -38.14 0.96
C ASN A 144 -8.95 -37.08 1.90
N ASP A 145 -8.20 -36.04 2.26
CA ASP A 145 -8.61 -35.08 3.31
C ASP A 145 -8.52 -33.61 2.85
N GLY A 146 -8.01 -33.34 1.65
CA GLY A 146 -7.84 -31.97 1.17
C GLY A 146 -6.85 -31.15 1.99
N SER A 147 -6.03 -31.78 2.85
CA SER A 147 -5.12 -31.06 3.74
C SER A 147 -4.05 -30.28 2.98
N ILE A 148 -3.77 -29.08 3.47
CA ILE A 148 -2.69 -28.22 2.99
C ILE A 148 -1.36 -28.79 3.50
N ARG A 149 -0.38 -28.92 2.62
CA ARG A 149 0.91 -29.54 2.95
C ARG A 149 2.07 -28.85 2.25
N PHE A 150 3.19 -28.79 2.95
CA PHE A 150 4.46 -28.28 2.44
C PHE A 150 5.54 -29.36 2.52
N SER A 151 6.44 -29.36 1.55
CA SER A 151 7.65 -30.18 1.60
C SER A 151 8.64 -29.59 2.59
N VAL A 152 9.52 -30.43 3.14
CA VAL A 152 10.71 -29.97 3.87
C VAL A 152 11.63 -29.17 2.96
N GLN A 153 11.64 -29.46 1.65
CA GLN A 153 12.48 -28.75 0.70
C GLN A 153 12.04 -27.28 0.52
N PRO A 154 13.00 -26.32 0.54
CA PRO A 154 12.69 -24.92 0.29
C PRO A 154 12.33 -24.67 -1.18
N ILE A 155 11.65 -23.55 -1.43
CA ILE A 155 11.43 -23.07 -2.81
C ILE A 155 12.77 -22.66 -3.44
N GLY A 156 12.96 -23.02 -4.71
CA GLY A 156 14.16 -22.68 -5.47
C GLY A 156 14.32 -21.16 -5.68
N ILE A 157 15.57 -20.71 -5.73
CA ILE A 157 15.89 -19.28 -5.88
C ILE A 157 15.36 -18.67 -7.18
N ASN A 158 15.28 -19.45 -8.25
CA ASN A 158 14.77 -18.99 -9.54
C ASN A 158 13.28 -18.68 -9.45
N THR A 159 12.50 -19.60 -8.86
CA THR A 159 11.08 -19.40 -8.57
C THR A 159 10.86 -18.20 -7.67
N LEU A 160 11.66 -18.01 -6.63
CA LEU A 160 11.57 -16.81 -5.77
C LEU A 160 11.90 -15.53 -6.55
N SER A 161 12.85 -15.57 -7.49
CA SER A 161 13.25 -14.42 -8.30
C SER A 161 12.15 -13.97 -9.26
N SER A 162 11.43 -14.92 -9.87
CA SER A 162 10.32 -14.66 -10.79
C SER A 162 8.95 -14.55 -10.12
N LYS A 163 8.85 -14.80 -8.81
CA LYS A 163 7.57 -15.03 -8.13
C LYS A 163 6.55 -13.92 -8.33
N MET A 164 6.92 -12.64 -8.20
CA MET A 164 5.95 -11.55 -8.39
C MET A 164 5.39 -11.52 -9.82
N LYS A 165 6.21 -11.79 -10.83
CA LYS A 165 5.75 -11.87 -12.22
C LYS A 165 4.83 -13.06 -12.44
N GLU A 166 5.11 -14.19 -11.80
CA GLU A 166 4.24 -15.38 -11.83
C GLU A 166 2.87 -15.09 -11.20
N LEU A 167 2.81 -14.32 -10.10
CA LEU A 167 1.54 -13.92 -9.48
C LEU A 167 0.68 -13.11 -10.45
N PHE A 168 1.26 -12.08 -11.08
CA PHE A 168 0.54 -11.25 -12.05
C PHE A 168 0.07 -12.06 -13.26
N LYS A 169 0.94 -12.93 -13.80
CA LYS A 169 0.58 -13.83 -14.89
C LYS A 169 -0.55 -14.76 -14.52
N ALA A 170 -0.50 -15.38 -13.34
CA ALA A 170 -1.53 -16.30 -12.87
C ALA A 170 -2.87 -15.61 -12.62
N ALA A 171 -2.85 -14.32 -12.24
CA ALA A 171 -4.05 -13.51 -12.04
C ALA A 171 -4.59 -12.91 -13.35
N GLY A 172 -3.94 -13.15 -14.50
CA GLY A 172 -4.36 -12.59 -15.79
C GLY A 172 -4.13 -11.08 -15.92
N ILE A 173 -3.26 -10.49 -15.10
CA ILE A 173 -3.02 -9.05 -15.05
C ILE A 173 -1.91 -8.69 -16.05
N SER A 174 -2.19 -7.76 -16.96
CA SER A 174 -1.16 -7.26 -17.89
C SER A 174 -0.09 -6.44 -17.17
N THR A 175 1.17 -6.69 -17.54
CA THR A 175 2.35 -5.96 -17.09
C THR A 175 3.08 -5.30 -18.27
N THR A 176 2.44 -5.12 -19.42
CA THR A 176 3.04 -4.50 -20.61
C THR A 176 3.53 -3.08 -20.35
N ASP A 177 2.70 -2.30 -19.66
CA ASP A 177 2.93 -0.87 -19.42
C ASP A 177 3.52 -0.58 -18.03
N ARG A 178 3.79 -1.64 -17.26
CA ARG A 178 4.26 -1.53 -15.86
C ARG A 178 5.41 -2.48 -15.59
N ASN A 179 6.49 -1.97 -15.04
CA ASN A 179 7.63 -2.79 -14.64
C ASN A 179 7.37 -3.44 -13.28
N ILE A 180 6.69 -4.59 -13.32
CA ILE A 180 6.40 -5.39 -12.14
C ILE A 180 7.55 -6.34 -11.81
N THR A 181 8.07 -6.22 -10.59
CA THR A 181 9.15 -7.06 -10.06
C THR A 181 8.91 -7.34 -8.58
N ASN A 182 9.69 -8.22 -7.93
CA ASN A 182 9.60 -8.41 -6.48
C ASN A 182 9.77 -7.10 -5.69
N HIS A 183 10.52 -6.14 -6.25
CA HIS A 183 10.71 -4.83 -5.64
C HIS A 183 9.44 -3.97 -5.62
N SER A 184 8.48 -4.24 -6.51
CA SER A 184 7.19 -3.54 -6.58
C SER A 184 6.42 -3.57 -5.27
N GLY A 185 6.49 -4.65 -4.49
CA GLY A 185 5.82 -4.71 -3.18
C GLY A 185 6.40 -3.70 -2.18
N LYS A 186 7.72 -3.51 -2.15
CA LYS A 186 8.36 -2.48 -1.32
C LYS A 186 8.00 -1.06 -1.80
N VAL A 187 7.91 -0.86 -3.10
CA VAL A 187 7.45 0.42 -3.67
C VAL A 187 6.04 0.71 -3.20
N THR A 188 5.15 -0.27 -3.31
CA THR A 188 3.76 -0.21 -2.84
C THR A 188 3.70 0.13 -1.36
N CYS A 189 4.52 -0.50 -0.51
CA CYS A 189 4.62 -0.20 0.92
C CYS A 189 4.87 1.29 1.19
N CYS A 190 5.94 1.84 0.60
CA CYS A 190 6.31 3.23 0.79
C CYS A 190 5.26 4.19 0.23
N THR A 191 4.81 3.94 -1.01
CA THR A 191 3.81 4.78 -1.69
C THR A 191 2.49 4.81 -0.93
N THR A 192 2.01 3.66 -0.45
CA THR A 192 0.75 3.57 0.31
C THR A 192 0.84 4.36 1.62
N LEU A 193 1.92 4.19 2.39
CA LEU A 193 2.09 4.91 3.65
C LEU A 193 2.25 6.41 3.43
N PHE A 194 2.98 6.81 2.40
CA PHE A 194 3.15 8.22 2.05
C PHE A 194 1.81 8.88 1.65
N ASN A 195 1.06 8.24 0.76
CA ASN A 195 -0.23 8.77 0.30
C ASN A 195 -1.30 8.75 1.40
N ALA A 196 -1.16 7.89 2.42
CA ALA A 196 -1.99 7.90 3.62
C ALA A 196 -1.59 9.01 4.63
N GLY A 197 -0.58 9.83 4.32
CA GLY A 197 -0.16 10.96 5.15
C GLY A 197 0.74 10.59 6.33
N PHE A 198 1.29 9.37 6.39
CA PHE A 198 2.24 9.00 7.44
C PHE A 198 3.57 9.74 7.27
N SER A 199 4.22 10.06 8.39
CA SER A 199 5.50 10.75 8.40
C SER A 199 6.63 9.93 7.76
N ASP A 200 7.61 10.61 7.18
CA ASP A 200 8.79 9.98 6.59
C ASP A 200 9.53 9.04 7.55
N SER A 201 9.57 9.39 8.84
CA SER A 201 10.17 8.53 9.88
C SER A 201 9.44 7.18 9.97
N THR A 202 8.10 7.22 9.95
CA THR A 202 7.25 6.01 9.96
C THR A 202 7.47 5.18 8.70
N VAL A 203 7.49 5.83 7.53
CA VAL A 203 7.73 5.15 6.24
C VAL A 203 9.12 4.50 6.23
N LYS A 204 10.16 5.22 6.68
CA LYS A 204 11.55 4.72 6.78
C LYS A 204 11.64 3.52 7.71
N SER A 205 11.04 3.59 8.89
CA SER A 205 11.00 2.50 9.86
C SER A 205 10.33 1.25 9.28
N ARG A 206 9.15 1.40 8.68
CA ARG A 206 8.41 0.27 8.06
C ARG A 206 9.13 -0.34 6.87
N SER A 207 9.71 0.49 6.01
CA SER A 207 10.39 0.03 4.78
C SER A 207 11.86 -0.37 4.99
N GLY A 208 12.42 -0.11 6.17
CA GLY A 208 13.83 -0.40 6.50
C GLY A 208 14.83 0.52 5.80
N HIS A 209 14.44 1.74 5.42
CA HIS A 209 15.37 2.75 4.89
C HIS A 209 16.02 3.52 6.04
N ARG A 210 17.34 3.73 5.96
CA ARG A 210 18.10 4.55 6.94
C ARG A 210 18.38 5.96 6.46
N SER A 211 18.26 6.21 5.16
CA SER A 211 18.57 7.50 4.52
C SER A 211 17.35 8.07 3.79
N THR A 212 17.54 9.23 3.16
CA THR A 212 16.60 9.88 2.23
C THR A 212 16.33 9.07 0.96
N ALA A 213 16.98 7.91 0.77
CA ALA A 213 16.68 7.02 -0.36
C ALA A 213 15.20 6.62 -0.46
N VAL A 214 14.45 6.68 0.66
CA VAL A 214 12.99 6.49 0.71
C VAL A 214 12.24 7.46 -0.21
N ASP A 215 12.78 8.66 -0.46
CA ASP A 215 12.13 9.69 -1.27
C ASP A 215 11.92 9.26 -2.72
N THR A 216 12.80 8.39 -3.23
CA THR A 216 12.66 7.75 -4.56
C THR A 216 11.39 6.91 -4.71
N TYR A 217 10.76 6.51 -3.59
CA TYR A 217 9.55 5.71 -3.54
C TYR A 217 8.27 6.52 -3.33
N LYS A 218 8.39 7.82 -3.07
CA LYS A 218 7.25 8.73 -2.95
C LYS A 218 6.69 8.95 -4.35
N ARG A 219 5.66 8.18 -4.68
CA ARG A 219 4.89 8.32 -5.92
C ARG A 219 3.58 9.03 -5.56
N PRO A 220 3.49 10.34 -5.79
CA PRO A 220 2.30 11.09 -5.43
C PRO A 220 1.10 10.59 -6.23
N LEU A 221 -0.06 10.55 -5.60
CA LEU A 221 -1.33 10.26 -6.25
C LEU A 221 -1.56 11.23 -7.42
N GLU A 222 -2.19 10.77 -8.49
CA GLU A 222 -2.49 11.57 -9.68
C GLU A 222 -3.24 12.85 -9.31
N THR A 223 -4.18 12.78 -8.37
CA THR A 223 -4.91 13.95 -7.85
C THR A 223 -4.02 15.00 -7.22
N LEU A 224 -2.92 14.61 -6.55
CA LEU A 224 -1.96 15.56 -6.01
C LEU A 224 -1.17 16.22 -7.14
N GLN A 225 -0.80 15.46 -8.18
CA GLN A 225 -0.14 16.01 -9.36
C GLN A 225 -1.07 16.96 -10.12
N ASP A 226 -2.35 16.63 -10.24
CA ASP A 226 -3.38 17.49 -10.84
C ASP A 226 -3.54 18.79 -10.06
N ASN A 227 -3.55 18.73 -8.72
CA ASN A 227 -3.65 19.92 -7.88
C ASN A 227 -2.41 20.80 -8.00
N VAL A 228 -1.21 20.20 -8.04
CA VAL A 228 0.04 20.93 -8.30
C VAL A 228 0.01 21.56 -9.69
N SER A 229 -0.40 20.81 -10.70
CA SER A 229 -0.57 21.30 -12.08
C SER A 229 -1.54 22.46 -12.14
N LYS A 230 -2.72 22.34 -11.51
CA LYS A 230 -3.74 23.40 -11.41
C LYS A 230 -3.22 24.64 -10.69
N ALA A 231 -2.48 24.48 -9.60
CA ALA A 231 -1.90 25.59 -8.84
C ALA A 231 -0.84 26.36 -9.63
N LEU A 232 -0.20 25.71 -10.61
CA LEU A 232 0.80 26.31 -11.49
C LEU A 232 0.21 26.84 -12.81
N GLN A 233 -1.11 26.72 -13.03
CA GLN A 233 -1.76 27.31 -14.20
C GLN A 233 -1.68 28.84 -14.15
N PRO A 234 -1.54 29.51 -15.31
CA PRO A 234 -1.55 30.97 -15.35
C PRO A 234 -2.90 31.52 -14.84
N PRO A 235 -2.92 32.75 -14.31
CA PRO A 235 -4.17 33.40 -13.92
C PRO A 235 -5.10 33.51 -15.12
N VAL A 236 -6.40 33.30 -14.90
CA VAL A 236 -7.41 33.43 -15.95
C VAL A 236 -7.34 34.86 -16.51
N PRO A 237 -7.27 35.04 -17.85
CA PRO A 237 -7.25 36.36 -18.44
C PRO A 237 -8.46 37.16 -17.98
N THR A 238 -8.22 38.30 -17.33
CA THR A 238 -9.26 39.28 -17.04
C THR A 238 -9.71 39.86 -18.38
N SER A 239 -10.86 39.40 -18.91
CA SER A 239 -11.50 40.16 -19.98
C SER A 239 -11.86 41.53 -19.41
N LYS A 240 -11.21 42.58 -19.91
CA LYS A 240 -11.67 43.94 -19.65
C LYS A 240 -13.13 44.03 -20.07
N ASN A 241 -13.97 44.44 -19.11
CA ASN A 241 -15.44 44.56 -19.13
C ASN A 241 -16.23 43.34 -18.62
N VAL A 242 -16.27 43.13 -17.30
CA VAL A 242 -17.51 43.31 -16.52
C VAL A 242 -17.12 43.90 -15.16
N LYS A 243 -17.97 44.80 -14.66
CA LYS A 243 -17.80 45.67 -13.50
C LYS A 243 -17.32 44.94 -12.25
N GLN A 244 -16.49 45.65 -11.49
CA GLN A 244 -16.08 45.34 -10.12
C GLN A 244 -17.28 44.91 -9.25
N GLU A 245 -17.08 43.87 -8.44
CA GLU A 245 -17.32 44.00 -7.01
C GLU A 245 -16.38 43.06 -6.24
N ASN A 246 -15.78 43.65 -5.21
CA ASN A 246 -14.81 43.05 -4.30
C ASN A 246 -15.49 41.97 -3.44
N ASP A 247 -14.81 40.86 -3.14
CA ASP A 247 -14.00 40.80 -1.92
C ASP A 247 -13.28 39.45 -1.78
N LEU A 248 -11.98 39.53 -1.49
CA LEU A 248 -11.20 38.41 -0.96
C LEU A 248 -11.18 38.50 0.57
N SER A 249 -11.56 37.41 1.25
CA SER A 249 -10.85 36.93 2.45
C SER A 249 -11.18 35.45 2.67
N ILE A 250 -10.23 34.55 2.45
CA ILE A 250 -9.28 33.99 3.44
C ILE A 250 -9.96 33.16 4.56
N ALA A 251 -9.94 31.86 4.31
CA ALA A 251 -9.47 30.79 5.19
C ALA A 251 -10.37 30.18 6.30
N LYS A 252 -10.14 28.86 6.40
CA LYS A 252 -10.31 27.93 7.53
C LYS A 252 -11.68 27.28 7.70
N SER A 253 -11.60 25.96 7.76
CA SER A 253 -12.45 25.07 8.54
C SER A 253 -13.03 25.75 9.78
N ASN A 254 -14.35 25.70 9.95
CA ASN A 254 -14.97 24.97 11.05
C ASN A 254 -16.49 25.09 10.98
N GLN A 255 -17.12 24.07 11.56
CA GLN A 255 -18.51 24.05 11.99
C GLN A 255 -18.91 25.42 12.56
N HIS A 256 -20.00 26.00 12.06
CA HIS A 256 -20.69 27.06 12.78
C HIS A 256 -22.19 26.78 12.76
N SER A 257 -22.69 26.50 13.96
CA SER A 257 -24.09 26.64 14.33
C SER A 257 -24.56 28.06 14.03
N PHE A 258 -25.77 28.17 13.48
CA PHE A 258 -26.45 29.45 13.28
C PHE A 258 -27.47 29.65 14.41
N GLU A 259 -27.28 30.73 15.16
CA GLU A 259 -28.28 31.29 16.08
C GLU A 259 -29.26 32.20 15.33
N ASP A 260 -30.48 32.22 15.86
CA ASP A 260 -31.68 32.85 15.36
C ASP A 260 -31.58 34.38 15.25
N LYS A 261 -32.08 34.90 14.13
CA LYS A 261 -32.76 36.21 14.11
C LYS A 261 -34.01 36.12 13.24
N GLU A 262 -35.16 36.31 13.89
CA GLU A 262 -36.46 36.54 13.27
C GLU A 262 -36.37 37.67 12.26
N ASN A 263 -36.61 37.34 10.99
CA ASN A 263 -37.23 38.29 10.06
C ASN A 263 -38.02 37.52 9.01
N ASP A 264 -39.26 37.96 8.83
CA ASP A 264 -40.38 37.21 8.27
C ASP A 264 -40.38 37.26 6.74
N ASN A 265 -39.47 36.49 6.12
CA ASN A 265 -39.51 35.85 4.78
C ASN A 265 -38.08 35.48 4.33
N SER A 266 -37.51 34.44 4.94
CA SER A 266 -36.20 33.91 4.57
C SER A 266 -36.30 33.03 3.32
N THR A 267 -36.10 33.63 2.14
CA THR A 267 -35.89 32.88 0.89
C THR A 267 -34.40 32.57 0.75
N MET A 268 -34.03 31.29 0.75
CA MET A 268 -32.67 30.85 0.47
C MET A 268 -32.55 30.50 -1.02
N THR A 269 -31.83 31.33 -1.78
CA THR A 269 -31.57 31.09 -3.21
C THR A 269 -30.22 30.39 -3.37
N ILE A 270 -30.21 29.26 -4.08
CA ILE A 270 -29.00 28.48 -4.38
C ILE A 270 -28.87 28.38 -5.91
N ASN A 271 -27.79 28.92 -6.48
CA ASN A 271 -27.47 28.73 -7.89
C ASN A 271 -26.81 27.37 -8.09
N VAL A 272 -27.50 26.47 -8.79
CA VAL A 272 -27.05 25.10 -9.03
C VAL A 272 -26.40 25.01 -10.42
N PRO A 273 -25.17 24.47 -10.55
CA PRO A 273 -24.55 24.27 -11.86
C PRO A 273 -25.32 23.28 -12.73
N ASN A 274 -25.31 23.46 -14.06
CA ASN A 274 -26.06 22.64 -15.04
C ASN A 274 -25.74 21.13 -15.02
N CYS A 275 -24.69 20.69 -14.32
CA CYS A 275 -24.32 19.28 -14.20
C CYS A 275 -24.99 18.56 -13.01
N ILE A 276 -25.77 19.27 -12.19
CA ILE A 276 -26.47 18.70 -11.03
C ILE A 276 -27.95 18.53 -11.38
N ASN A 277 -28.37 17.29 -11.54
CA ASN A 277 -29.75 16.92 -11.88
C ASN A 277 -30.61 16.67 -10.63
N LYS A 278 -30.03 16.76 -9.43
CA LYS A 278 -30.69 16.40 -8.17
C LYS A 278 -30.16 17.17 -6.98
N VAL A 279 -31.06 17.83 -6.28
CA VAL A 279 -30.78 18.57 -5.03
C VAL A 279 -31.57 17.94 -3.89
N VAL A 280 -30.88 17.67 -2.78
CA VAL A 280 -31.48 17.11 -1.56
C VAL A 280 -31.33 18.10 -0.43
N ILE A 281 -32.46 18.53 0.14
CA ILE A 281 -32.52 19.49 1.25
C ILE A 281 -33.03 18.76 2.49
N PHE A 282 -32.35 18.94 3.62
CA PHE A 282 -32.82 18.45 4.91
C PHE A 282 -33.32 19.63 5.75
N LYS A 283 -34.61 19.64 6.10
CA LYS A 283 -35.21 20.66 6.96
C LYS A 283 -36.06 19.98 8.02
N ASN A 284 -35.77 20.25 9.30
CA ASN A 284 -36.47 19.68 10.46
C ASN A 284 -36.55 18.14 10.42
N GLY A 285 -35.46 17.48 10.05
CA GLY A 285 -35.39 16.02 9.94
C GLY A 285 -36.13 15.42 8.74
N LYS A 286 -36.79 16.23 7.90
CA LYS A 286 -37.42 15.80 6.66
C LYS A 286 -36.50 16.01 5.47
N ARG A 287 -36.46 15.01 4.60
CA ARG A 287 -35.72 15.02 3.33
C ARG A 287 -36.63 15.51 2.21
N TYR A 288 -36.24 16.59 1.56
CA TYR A 288 -36.87 17.12 0.36
C TYR A 288 -35.94 16.88 -0.82
N CYS A 289 -36.50 16.44 -1.94
CA CYS A 289 -35.75 16.11 -3.12
C CYS A 289 -36.30 16.88 -4.31
N LEU A 290 -35.47 17.73 -4.91
CA LEU A 290 -35.77 18.38 -6.18
C LEU A 290 -34.95 17.70 -7.28
N GLU A 291 -35.63 17.34 -8.36
CA GLU A 291 -34.98 17.04 -9.64
C GLU A 291 -35.11 18.30 -10.49
N ILE A 292 -33.98 18.77 -11.03
CA ILE A 292 -33.84 20.06 -11.72
C ILE A 292 -33.42 19.77 -13.16
#